data_AF-A0A6U8HAX1-F1
#
_entry.id   AF-A0A6U8HAX1-F1
#
_cell.length_a   1.000
_cell.length_b   1.000
_cell.length_c   1.000
_cell.angle_alpha   90.00
_cell.angle_beta   90.00
_cell.angle_gamma   90.00
#
_symmetry.space_group_name_H-M   'P 1'
#
loop_
_entity.id
_entity.type
_entity.pdbx_description
1 polymer ?
#
loop_
_entity_poly.entity_id
_entity_poly.type
_entity_poly.pdbx_seq_one_letter_code
_entity_poly.pdbx_strand_id
1 'polypeptide(L)'
;MGMASGASGRSRSQAMILAVVLLLLLGCGSTWQAHGSHRMHVSPVNSTLQYMQIEGTEVLWQRPPHPKAALFLAHGCSHSATDWWEKSEYCPDCIGLPEEMAIVKAALGRGYLPIAVSSQDRHFSRCWTEDDERPVKHVIREVLSREGLQRLPLFALGASSGGSFLPVLAQGLNFTGLCIQIMATHPDLLSASFPPTVFVHMPRDSYTARRLQSNVQKLKQQEIPVREYQQSPLPLSARFFSDRIPSLAPALSQRIFAALTKADYLTETGELHTDPRRSEWRQVLQGAIPELKDVNLEADESSISEVMNVAWASHEITSEFIAQTLRFFDLFLHR
;
A
#
# COMPACT_ATOMS: atom_id res chain seq x y z
N MET A 1 46.63 -39.93 65.98
CA MET A 1 47.19 -38.64 66.44
C MET A 1 48.55 -38.47 65.80
N GLY A 2 48.74 -37.42 65.00
CA GLY A 2 49.98 -37.17 64.25
C GLY A 2 49.66 -36.40 62.96
N MET A 3 50.13 -35.15 62.91
CA MET A 3 49.86 -34.15 61.88
C MET A 3 50.65 -34.36 60.57
N ALA A 4 50.11 -33.70 59.53
CA ALA A 4 50.81 -33.02 58.43
C ALA A 4 51.05 -33.74 57.09
N SER A 5 51.02 -32.90 56.05
CA SER A 5 51.26 -33.10 54.61
C SER A 5 50.05 -33.65 53.83
N GLY A 6 49.67 -33.14 52.67
CA GLY A 6 50.37 -32.22 51.78
C GLY A 6 49.43 -31.60 50.73
N ALA A 7 49.91 -30.52 50.16
CA ALA A 7 49.30 -29.76 49.08
C ALA A 7 49.30 -30.53 47.75
N SER A 8 48.30 -30.28 46.90
CA SER A 8 48.47 -29.81 45.51
C SER A 8 47.17 -29.97 44.71
N GLY A 9 46.93 -29.05 43.79
CA GLY A 9 45.96 -29.27 42.70
C GLY A 9 44.73 -28.36 42.68
N ARG A 10 44.87 -27.04 42.88
CA ARG A 10 43.87 -26.10 42.32
C ARG A 10 44.02 -26.11 40.81
N SER A 11 43.14 -26.87 40.16
CA SER A 11 43.09 -27.04 38.71
C SER A 11 42.68 -25.74 38.03
N ARG A 12 43.26 -25.51 36.85
CA ARG A 12 43.06 -24.37 35.94
C ARG A 12 41.63 -24.25 35.36
N SER A 13 40.63 -24.86 35.98
CA SER A 13 39.29 -25.03 35.40
C SER A 13 38.24 -24.04 35.93
N GLN A 14 38.55 -23.23 36.95
CA GLN A 14 37.62 -22.23 37.48
C GLN A 14 37.85 -20.80 36.93
N ALA A 15 38.99 -20.55 36.27
CA ALA A 15 39.25 -19.26 35.62
C ALA A 15 38.68 -19.17 34.19
N MET A 16 38.36 -20.30 33.54
CA MET A 16 37.72 -20.29 32.20
C MET A 16 36.19 -20.17 32.24
N ILE A 17 35.55 -20.50 33.36
CA ILE A 17 34.08 -20.48 33.45
C ILE A 17 33.55 -19.06 33.69
N LEU A 18 34.31 -18.18 34.36
CA LEU A 18 33.94 -16.76 34.49
C LEU A 18 34.16 -15.96 33.19
N ALA A 19 35.09 -16.37 32.33
CA ALA A 19 35.36 -15.67 31.07
C ALA A 19 34.31 -15.97 29.98
N VAL A 20 33.69 -17.15 29.98
CA VAL A 20 32.64 -17.52 29.02
C VAL A 20 31.27 -16.93 29.40
N VAL A 21 30.98 -16.72 30.68
CA VAL A 21 29.73 -16.08 31.13
C VAL A 21 29.74 -14.55 30.91
N LEU A 22 30.91 -13.91 30.95
CA LEU A 22 31.03 -12.48 30.62
C LEU A 22 30.98 -12.17 29.11
N LEU A 23 31.33 -13.15 28.25
CA LEU A 23 31.24 -13.03 26.79
C LEU A 23 29.85 -13.36 26.22
N LEU A 24 28.97 -14.01 26.99
CA LEU A 24 27.57 -14.26 26.62
C LEU A 24 26.60 -13.16 27.06
N LEU A 25 27.03 -12.21 27.89
CA LEU A 25 26.24 -11.03 28.29
C LEU A 25 26.58 -9.75 27.49
N LEU A 26 27.49 -9.84 26.50
CA LEU A 26 27.82 -8.75 25.57
C LEU A 26 27.27 -8.98 24.14
N GLY A 27 26.41 -10.00 23.96
CA GLY A 27 25.91 -10.43 22.64
C GLY A 27 24.39 -10.31 22.42
N CYS A 28 23.66 -9.55 23.23
CA CYS A 28 22.23 -9.29 23.04
C CYS A 28 21.92 -7.80 23.15
N GLY A 29 22.55 -7.03 22.27
CA GLY A 29 22.00 -5.75 21.82
C GLY A 29 21.34 -5.98 20.46
N SER A 30 20.12 -6.51 20.45
CA SER A 30 19.24 -6.39 19.29
C SER A 30 18.98 -4.90 19.10
N THR A 31 19.81 -4.28 18.27
CA THR A 31 19.53 -2.96 17.74
C THR A 31 18.22 -3.09 16.96
N TRP A 32 17.15 -2.54 17.54
CA TRP A 32 16.02 -2.09 16.76
C TRP A 32 16.57 -1.03 15.81
N GLN A 33 17.00 -1.46 14.63
CA GLN A 33 17.16 -0.57 13.49
C GLN A 33 15.76 -0.08 13.19
N ALA A 34 15.43 1.09 13.73
CA ALA A 34 14.42 1.95 13.14
C ALA A 34 14.70 1.96 11.64
N HIS A 35 13.78 1.39 10.85
CA HIS A 35 13.80 1.54 9.42
C HIS A 35 13.70 3.04 9.16
N GLY A 36 14.86 3.66 8.98
CA GLY A 36 14.96 5.04 8.57
C GLY A 36 14.15 5.19 7.30
N SER A 37 13.21 6.13 7.32
CA SER A 37 12.56 6.62 6.12
C SER A 37 13.66 7.07 5.16
N HIS A 38 14.08 6.17 4.26
CA HIS A 38 14.87 6.57 3.12
C HIS A 38 13.97 7.50 2.32
N ARG A 39 14.16 8.81 2.50
CA ARG A 39 13.72 9.80 1.53
C ARG A 39 14.37 9.39 0.21
N MET A 40 13.60 8.68 -0.63
CA MET A 40 13.96 8.51 -2.02
C MET A 40 14.16 9.91 -2.58
N HIS A 41 15.38 10.18 -3.06
CA HIS A 41 15.65 11.37 -3.82
C HIS A 41 14.90 11.21 -5.14
N VAL A 42 13.66 11.73 -5.18
CA VAL A 42 12.85 11.73 -6.39
C VAL A 42 13.43 12.83 -7.28
N SER A 43 14.11 12.45 -8.36
CA SER A 43 14.40 13.38 -9.45
C SER A 43 13.10 14.03 -9.92
N PRO A 44 13.07 15.34 -10.20
CA PRO A 44 11.84 15.99 -10.65
C PRO A 44 11.31 15.27 -11.90
N VAL A 45 10.10 14.74 -11.78
CA VAL A 45 9.37 14.10 -12.88
C VAL A 45 8.95 15.22 -13.82
N ASN A 46 9.73 15.44 -14.88
CA ASN A 46 9.52 16.49 -15.88
C ASN A 46 8.37 16.22 -16.85
N SER A 47 7.39 15.40 -16.48
CA SER A 47 6.21 15.15 -17.31
C SER A 47 4.96 15.72 -16.67
N THR A 48 4.22 16.43 -17.51
CA THR A 48 2.92 16.99 -17.19
C THR A 48 1.90 15.85 -17.05
N LEU A 49 1.10 15.90 -15.99
CA LEU A 49 -0.08 15.05 -15.83
C LEU A 49 -1.00 15.22 -17.05
N GLN A 50 -1.44 14.11 -17.61
CA GLN A 50 -2.45 14.09 -18.67
C GLN A 50 -3.78 13.67 -18.05
N TYR A 51 -4.84 14.39 -18.39
CA TYR A 51 -6.23 14.05 -18.04
C TYR A 51 -7.09 14.18 -19.29
N MET A 52 -7.83 13.12 -19.62
CA MET A 52 -8.83 13.15 -20.70
C MET A 52 -9.97 12.17 -20.47
N GLN A 53 -10.98 12.26 -21.34
CA GLN A 53 -11.94 11.17 -21.55
C GLN A 53 -11.71 10.54 -22.92
N ILE A 54 -11.58 9.21 -22.95
CA ILE A 54 -11.48 8.44 -24.19
C ILE A 54 -12.78 7.65 -24.32
N GLU A 55 -13.59 7.99 -25.33
CA GLU A 55 -14.92 7.41 -25.56
C GLU A 55 -15.81 7.45 -24.29
N GLY A 56 -15.75 8.55 -23.55
CA GLY A 56 -16.52 8.74 -22.31
C GLY A 56 -15.90 8.06 -21.07
N THR A 57 -14.79 7.35 -21.20
CA THR A 57 -14.07 6.76 -20.06
C THR A 57 -12.97 7.72 -19.58
N GLU A 58 -13.06 8.14 -18.31
CA GLU A 58 -12.08 9.02 -17.67
C GLU A 58 -10.76 8.31 -17.41
N VAL A 59 -9.66 8.95 -17.80
CA VAL A 59 -8.30 8.44 -17.64
C VAL A 59 -7.31 9.55 -17.32
N LEU A 60 -6.39 9.23 -16.40
CA LEU A 60 -5.26 10.06 -16.05
C LEU A 60 -3.97 9.24 -16.15
N TRP A 61 -2.90 9.85 -16.65
CA TRP A 61 -1.59 9.22 -16.68
C TRP A 61 -0.46 10.25 -16.61
N GLN A 62 0.71 9.80 -16.19
CA GLN A 62 1.90 10.64 -16.10
C GLN A 62 3.15 9.87 -16.53
N ARG A 63 3.90 10.41 -17.50
CA ARG A 63 5.04 9.72 -18.14
C ARG A 63 6.33 9.85 -17.32
N PRO A 64 6.96 8.80 -16.78
CA PRO A 64 8.28 8.98 -16.15
C PRO A 64 9.35 9.37 -17.20
N PRO A 65 10.49 9.99 -16.83
CA PRO A 65 11.54 10.38 -17.78
C PRO A 65 12.07 9.23 -18.65
N HIS A 66 12.16 8.03 -18.09
CA HIS A 66 12.59 6.81 -18.77
C HIS A 66 11.58 5.68 -18.50
N PRO A 67 10.46 5.62 -19.27
CA PRO A 67 9.45 4.58 -19.10
C PRO A 67 10.03 3.20 -19.41
N LYS A 68 9.89 2.27 -18.46
CA LYS A 68 10.31 0.87 -18.61
C LYS A 68 9.14 -0.13 -18.60
N ALA A 69 7.99 0.29 -18.08
CA ALA A 69 6.77 -0.49 -18.01
C ALA A 69 5.56 0.43 -17.83
N ALA A 70 4.37 -0.06 -18.10
CA ALA A 70 3.11 0.58 -17.74
C ALA A 70 2.51 -0.08 -16.50
N LEU A 71 1.81 0.70 -15.69
CA LEU A 71 1.10 0.25 -14.50
C LEU A 71 -0.34 0.76 -14.58
N PHE A 72 -1.27 -0.14 -14.90
CA PHE A 72 -2.70 0.14 -14.80
C PHE A 72 -3.13 0.17 -13.32
N LEU A 73 -3.93 1.17 -12.95
CA LEU A 73 -4.39 1.42 -11.59
C LEU A 73 -5.91 1.37 -11.55
N ALA A 74 -6.46 0.38 -10.84
CA ALA A 74 -7.90 0.17 -10.68
C ALA A 74 -8.32 0.48 -9.23
N HIS A 75 -9.13 1.52 -9.06
CA HIS A 75 -9.58 2.01 -7.75
C HIS A 75 -10.57 1.05 -7.05
N GLY A 76 -10.83 1.28 -5.76
CA GLY A 76 -11.92 0.60 -5.03
C GLY A 76 -13.30 1.21 -5.32
N CYS A 77 -14.38 0.66 -4.74
CA CYS A 77 -15.70 1.33 -4.83
C CYS A 77 -15.65 2.74 -4.22
N SER A 78 -16.58 3.63 -4.57
CA SER A 78 -16.60 5.06 -4.21
C SER A 78 -15.51 5.94 -4.85
N HIS A 79 -14.42 5.36 -5.34
CA HIS A 79 -13.24 6.07 -5.82
C HIS A 79 -13.23 6.37 -7.35
N SER A 80 -12.16 7.01 -7.82
CA SER A 80 -11.93 7.37 -9.24
C SER A 80 -10.45 7.47 -9.61
N ALA A 81 -10.17 7.64 -10.91
CA ALA A 81 -8.86 8.03 -11.41
C ALA A 81 -8.35 9.37 -10.83
N THR A 82 -9.25 10.28 -10.46
CA THR A 82 -8.96 11.60 -9.87
C THR A 82 -8.35 11.54 -8.47
N ASP A 83 -8.36 10.37 -7.84
CA ASP A 83 -7.85 10.19 -6.48
C ASP A 83 -6.32 10.04 -6.49
N TRP A 84 -5.74 9.68 -7.65
CA TRP A 84 -4.33 9.31 -7.79
C TRP A 84 -3.35 10.49 -7.95
N TRP A 85 -3.86 11.70 -8.18
CA TRP A 85 -3.07 12.92 -8.29
C TRP A 85 -3.69 14.05 -7.49
N GLU A 86 -2.87 15.02 -7.06
CA GLU A 86 -3.37 16.23 -6.40
C GLU A 86 -4.12 17.14 -7.37
N LYS A 87 -5.04 17.93 -6.80
CA LYS A 87 -5.69 19.03 -7.50
C LYS A 87 -4.65 19.95 -8.14
N SER A 88 -4.80 20.21 -9.43
CA SER A 88 -3.88 21.07 -10.19
C SER A 88 -4.59 21.76 -11.35
N GLU A 89 -3.89 22.62 -12.08
CA GLU A 89 -4.40 23.21 -13.33
C GLU A 89 -4.71 22.14 -14.40
N TYR A 90 -4.03 20.99 -14.37
CA TYR A 90 -4.22 19.87 -15.30
C TYR A 90 -5.38 18.95 -14.88
N CYS A 91 -5.73 18.95 -13.60
CA CYS A 91 -6.83 18.17 -13.06
C CYS A 91 -7.51 18.95 -11.92
N PRO A 92 -8.46 19.84 -12.24
CA PRO A 92 -9.17 20.64 -11.24
C PRO A 92 -10.06 19.81 -10.29
N ASP A 93 -10.48 18.63 -10.75
CA ASP A 93 -11.36 17.71 -10.02
C ASP A 93 -10.58 16.62 -9.27
N CYS A 94 -9.25 16.62 -9.38
CA CYS A 94 -8.41 15.71 -8.62
C CYS A 94 -8.48 15.99 -7.12
N ILE A 95 -8.51 14.91 -6.33
CA ILE A 95 -8.58 14.95 -4.87
C ILE A 95 -7.19 14.75 -4.29
N GLY A 96 -6.47 13.73 -4.76
CA GLY A 96 -5.14 13.36 -4.27
C GLY A 96 -5.23 12.68 -2.91
N LEU A 97 -5.63 11.41 -2.90
CA LEU A 97 -5.66 10.60 -1.70
C LEU A 97 -4.25 10.06 -1.35
N PRO A 98 -3.85 10.10 -0.06
CA PRO A 98 -2.51 9.74 0.39
C PRO A 98 -1.94 8.44 -0.16
N GLU A 99 -2.70 7.34 -0.13
CA GLU A 99 -2.18 6.02 -0.50
C GLU A 99 -2.02 5.88 -2.01
N GLU A 100 -2.99 6.37 -2.81
CA GLU A 100 -2.93 6.41 -4.26
C GLU A 100 -1.75 7.27 -4.74
N MET A 101 -1.60 8.47 -4.19
CA MET A 101 -0.49 9.36 -4.55
C MET A 101 0.87 8.76 -4.19
N ALA A 102 0.97 8.08 -3.05
CA ALA A 102 2.19 7.37 -2.67
C ALA A 102 2.51 6.25 -3.66
N ILE A 103 1.49 5.51 -4.15
CA ILE A 103 1.66 4.50 -5.19
C ILE A 103 2.12 5.13 -6.51
N VAL A 104 1.47 6.20 -6.99
CA VAL A 104 1.86 6.93 -8.21
C VAL A 104 3.30 7.40 -8.12
N LYS A 105 3.67 8.05 -7.00
CA LYS A 105 5.02 8.57 -6.77
C LYS A 105 6.07 7.45 -6.80
N ALA A 106 5.78 6.30 -6.17
CA ALA A 106 6.66 5.15 -6.19
C ALA A 106 6.80 4.55 -7.59
N ALA A 107 5.71 4.47 -8.35
CA ALA A 107 5.68 3.98 -9.72
C ALA A 107 6.53 4.87 -10.65
N LEU A 108 6.27 6.19 -10.64
CA LEU A 108 7.01 7.18 -11.43
C LEU A 108 8.50 7.17 -11.10
N GLY A 109 8.84 7.19 -9.81
CA GLY A 109 10.23 7.15 -9.33
C GLY A 109 10.98 5.87 -9.73
N ARG A 110 10.26 4.82 -10.14
CA ARG A 110 10.83 3.54 -10.59
C ARG A 110 10.69 3.32 -12.11
N GLY A 111 10.25 4.32 -12.87
CA GLY A 111 10.14 4.28 -14.33
C GLY A 111 8.87 3.59 -14.85
N TYR A 112 7.85 3.38 -14.01
CA TYR A 112 6.54 2.90 -14.46
C TYR A 112 5.69 4.09 -14.92
N LEU A 113 4.95 3.91 -16.01
CA LEU A 113 3.89 4.80 -16.48
C LEU A 113 2.58 4.45 -15.76
N PRO A 114 2.19 5.14 -14.66
CA PRO A 114 0.88 4.96 -14.04
C PRO A 114 -0.23 5.43 -14.98
N ILE A 115 -1.26 4.59 -15.14
CA ILE A 115 -2.47 4.86 -15.90
C ILE A 115 -3.66 4.54 -14.99
N ALA A 116 -4.35 5.55 -14.48
CA ALA A 116 -5.55 5.37 -13.68
C ALA A 116 -6.80 5.61 -14.54
N VAL A 117 -7.78 4.73 -14.41
CA VAL A 117 -9.04 4.80 -15.16
C VAL A 117 -10.19 4.76 -14.17
N SER A 118 -11.24 5.54 -14.42
CA SER A 118 -12.48 5.46 -13.64
C SER A 118 -13.41 4.40 -14.21
N SER A 119 -14.08 3.64 -13.34
CA SER A 119 -15.17 2.73 -13.73
C SER A 119 -16.34 3.49 -14.37
N GLN A 120 -17.17 2.80 -15.17
CA GLN A 120 -18.32 3.42 -15.83
C GLN A 120 -19.44 3.83 -14.87
N ASP A 121 -19.67 3.07 -13.79
CA ASP A 121 -20.63 3.48 -12.77
C ASP A 121 -20.12 4.74 -12.08
N ARG A 122 -20.70 5.90 -12.37
CA ARG A 122 -20.36 7.16 -11.70
C ARG A 122 -21.44 7.66 -10.75
N HIS A 123 -22.54 6.93 -10.62
CA HIS A 123 -23.75 7.40 -9.94
C HIS A 123 -24.13 6.61 -8.69
N PHE A 124 -23.71 5.36 -8.59
CA PHE A 124 -24.08 4.49 -7.48
C PHE A 124 -22.84 4.09 -6.67
N SER A 125 -22.31 2.91 -6.97
CA SER A 125 -21.25 2.28 -6.19
C SER A 125 -19.86 2.72 -6.62
N ARG A 126 -19.74 3.14 -7.89
CA ARG A 126 -18.45 3.32 -8.57
C ARG A 126 -17.55 2.08 -8.55
N CYS A 127 -18.11 0.92 -8.24
CA CYS A 127 -17.39 -0.33 -8.35
C CYS A 127 -17.20 -0.71 -9.83
N TRP A 128 -16.15 -1.48 -10.07
CA TRP A 128 -15.91 -2.12 -11.37
C TRP A 128 -16.89 -3.27 -11.61
N THR A 129 -17.28 -3.45 -12.88
CA THR A 129 -18.04 -4.59 -13.38
C THR A 129 -17.38 -5.20 -14.62
N GLU A 130 -17.90 -6.32 -15.13
CA GLU A 130 -17.41 -6.92 -16.38
C GLU A 130 -17.62 -6.00 -17.59
N ASP A 131 -18.61 -5.10 -17.55
CA ASP A 131 -18.89 -4.15 -18.64
C ASP A 131 -17.76 -3.13 -18.83
N ASP A 132 -16.91 -2.93 -17.81
CA ASP A 132 -15.73 -2.06 -17.88
C ASP A 132 -14.57 -2.68 -18.67
N GLU A 133 -14.59 -3.99 -18.94
CA GLU A 133 -13.46 -4.69 -19.54
C GLU A 133 -13.09 -4.13 -20.93
N ARG A 134 -14.09 -3.92 -21.80
CA ARG A 134 -13.85 -3.43 -23.17
C ARG A 134 -13.38 -1.97 -23.20
N PRO A 135 -14.05 -1.02 -22.54
CA PRO A 135 -13.58 0.37 -22.49
C PRO A 135 -12.18 0.50 -21.90
N VAL A 136 -11.88 -0.18 -20.79
CA VAL A 136 -10.56 -0.13 -20.15
C VAL A 136 -9.46 -0.68 -21.07
N LYS A 137 -9.69 -1.81 -21.74
CA LYS A 137 -8.74 -2.34 -22.74
C LYS A 137 -8.46 -1.33 -23.85
N HIS A 138 -9.48 -0.62 -24.31
CA HIS A 138 -9.34 0.41 -25.34
C HIS A 138 -8.52 1.60 -24.82
N VAL A 139 -8.88 2.14 -23.65
CA VAL A 139 -8.19 3.24 -22.98
C VAL A 139 -6.70 2.96 -22.79
N ILE A 140 -6.35 1.79 -22.23
CA ILE A 140 -4.94 1.43 -21.98
C ILE A 140 -4.16 1.39 -23.31
N ARG A 141 -4.72 0.77 -24.36
CA ARG A 141 -4.06 0.70 -25.67
C ARG A 141 -3.90 2.08 -26.30
N GLU A 142 -4.89 2.94 -26.18
CA GLU A 142 -4.88 4.29 -26.71
C GLU A 142 -3.85 5.17 -26.00
N VAL A 143 -3.78 5.12 -24.66
CA VAL A 143 -2.74 5.81 -23.88
C VAL A 143 -1.34 5.34 -24.28
N LEU A 144 -1.11 4.03 -24.33
CA LEU A 144 0.19 3.48 -24.76
C LEU A 144 0.52 3.86 -26.20
N SER A 145 -0.48 3.98 -27.08
CA SER A 145 -0.29 4.39 -28.47
C SER A 145 0.15 5.85 -28.57
N ARG A 146 -0.56 6.75 -27.88
CA ARG A 146 -0.24 8.19 -27.82
C ARG A 146 1.15 8.47 -27.30
N GLU A 147 1.59 7.69 -26.32
CA GLU A 147 2.92 7.83 -25.74
C GLU A 147 4.04 7.16 -26.57
N GLY A 148 3.69 6.36 -27.59
CA GLY A 148 4.64 5.56 -28.36
C GLY A 148 5.26 4.42 -27.54
N LEU A 149 4.51 3.86 -26.60
CA LEU A 149 4.94 2.90 -25.58
C LEU A 149 4.22 1.54 -25.67
N GLN A 150 3.66 1.20 -26.83
CA GLN A 150 2.87 -0.02 -27.04
C GLN A 150 3.62 -1.33 -26.77
N ARG A 151 4.96 -1.29 -26.73
CA ARG A 151 5.82 -2.46 -26.48
C ARG A 151 6.23 -2.60 -25.02
N LEU A 152 5.84 -1.68 -24.14
CA LEU A 152 6.19 -1.79 -22.73
C LEU A 152 5.46 -2.98 -22.07
N PRO A 153 6.11 -3.70 -21.15
CA PRO A 153 5.43 -4.61 -20.25
C PRO A 153 4.30 -3.88 -19.51
N LEU A 154 3.15 -4.55 -19.37
CA LEU A 154 1.97 -4.00 -18.73
C LEU A 154 1.73 -4.70 -17.39
N PHE A 155 1.78 -3.97 -16.30
CA PHE A 155 1.41 -4.44 -14.97
C PHE A 155 0.10 -3.81 -14.54
N ALA A 156 -0.53 -4.37 -13.51
CA ALA A 156 -1.70 -3.74 -12.89
C ALA A 156 -1.66 -3.82 -11.36
N LEU A 157 -2.27 -2.82 -10.72
CA LEU A 157 -2.60 -2.81 -9.31
C LEU A 157 -4.08 -2.45 -9.16
N GLY A 158 -4.81 -3.24 -8.38
CA GLY A 158 -6.23 -3.04 -8.14
C GLY A 158 -6.59 -3.28 -6.68
N ALA A 159 -7.45 -2.42 -6.12
CA ALA A 159 -7.93 -2.54 -4.75
C ALA A 159 -9.42 -2.87 -4.71
N SER A 160 -9.84 -3.76 -3.81
CA SER A 160 -11.25 -4.14 -3.61
C SER A 160 -11.93 -4.54 -4.93
N SER A 161 -12.96 -3.82 -5.39
CA SER A 161 -13.61 -4.07 -6.68
C SER A 161 -12.62 -4.00 -7.86
N GLY A 162 -11.67 -3.08 -7.84
CA GLY A 162 -10.58 -3.02 -8.82
C GLY A 162 -9.68 -4.26 -8.75
N GLY A 163 -9.43 -4.78 -7.54
CA GLY A 163 -8.72 -6.04 -7.33
C GLY A 163 -9.46 -7.26 -7.89
N SER A 164 -10.80 -7.26 -7.83
CA SER A 164 -11.64 -8.31 -8.44
C SER A 164 -11.76 -8.19 -9.95
N PHE A 165 -11.60 -6.97 -10.47
CA PHE A 165 -11.66 -6.67 -11.90
C PHE A 165 -10.38 -7.08 -12.64
N LEU A 166 -9.20 -6.97 -12.02
CA LEU A 166 -7.94 -7.32 -12.70
C LEU A 166 -7.91 -8.76 -13.26
N PRO A 167 -8.34 -9.81 -12.54
CA PRO A 167 -8.42 -11.16 -13.10
C PRO A 167 -9.35 -11.30 -14.31
N VAL A 168 -10.43 -10.51 -14.36
CA VAL A 168 -11.35 -10.48 -15.51
C VAL A 168 -10.65 -9.82 -16.70
N LEU A 169 -10.07 -8.64 -16.49
CA LEU A 169 -9.34 -7.90 -17.50
C LEU A 169 -8.14 -8.69 -18.07
N ALA A 170 -7.49 -9.50 -17.24
CA ALA A 170 -6.38 -10.36 -17.62
C ALA A 170 -6.75 -11.49 -18.59
N GLN A 171 -8.04 -11.78 -18.81
CA GLN A 171 -8.45 -12.72 -19.86
C GLN A 171 -8.31 -12.13 -21.26
N GLY A 172 -8.45 -10.80 -21.40
CA GLY A 172 -8.40 -10.10 -22.68
C GLY A 172 -7.16 -9.22 -22.87
N LEU A 173 -6.30 -9.11 -21.86
CA LEU A 173 -5.11 -8.27 -21.86
C LEU A 173 -3.94 -8.98 -21.16
N ASN A 174 -2.79 -9.04 -21.82
CA ASN A 174 -1.61 -9.72 -21.30
C ASN A 174 -0.90 -8.84 -20.27
N PHE A 175 -1.19 -9.08 -18.98
CA PHE A 175 -0.42 -8.49 -17.89
C PHE A 175 0.84 -9.29 -17.59
N THR A 176 1.97 -8.60 -17.45
CA THR A 176 3.25 -9.14 -17.00
C THR A 176 3.25 -9.46 -15.50
N GLY A 177 2.39 -8.79 -14.73
CA GLY A 177 2.15 -9.09 -13.32
C GLY A 177 1.01 -8.26 -12.72
N LEU A 178 0.42 -8.79 -11.65
CA LEU A 178 -0.72 -8.19 -10.95
C LEU A 178 -0.39 -7.91 -9.48
N CYS A 179 -0.96 -6.83 -8.94
CA CYS A 179 -1.06 -6.58 -7.51
C CYS A 179 -2.54 -6.47 -7.15
N ILE A 180 -3.03 -7.42 -6.36
CA ILE A 180 -4.42 -7.49 -5.93
C ILE A 180 -4.44 -7.14 -4.44
N GLN A 181 -4.98 -5.97 -4.13
CA GLN A 181 -5.10 -5.49 -2.75
C GLN A 181 -6.51 -5.73 -2.23
N ILE A 182 -6.60 -6.13 -0.95
CA ILE A 182 -7.83 -6.26 -0.16
C ILE A 182 -8.97 -7.00 -0.90
N MET A 183 -8.58 -7.97 -1.73
CA MET A 183 -9.51 -8.76 -2.52
C MET A 183 -8.95 -10.16 -2.77
N ALA A 184 -9.86 -11.10 -2.97
CA ALA A 184 -9.57 -12.46 -3.41
C ALA A 184 -10.18 -12.70 -4.81
N THR A 185 -9.51 -13.52 -5.60
CA THR A 185 -9.93 -13.87 -6.96
C THR A 185 -10.85 -15.08 -6.94
N HIS A 186 -11.85 -15.10 -7.82
CA HIS A 186 -12.65 -16.32 -8.02
C HIS A 186 -11.73 -17.45 -8.55
N PRO A 187 -11.79 -18.67 -7.99
CA PRO A 187 -10.88 -19.76 -8.39
C PRO A 187 -10.86 -20.02 -9.89
N ASP A 188 -11.98 -19.90 -10.59
CA ASP A 188 -12.07 -20.19 -12.04
C ASP A 188 -11.26 -19.20 -12.90
N LEU A 189 -10.99 -18.00 -12.38
CA LEU A 189 -10.17 -17.00 -13.06
C LEU A 189 -8.67 -17.27 -12.91
N LEU A 190 -8.27 -18.14 -11.98
CA LEU A 190 -6.87 -18.53 -11.75
C LEU A 190 -6.46 -19.66 -12.71
N SER A 191 -6.29 -19.29 -13.98
CA SER A 191 -5.84 -20.20 -15.04
C SER A 191 -4.35 -20.57 -14.90
N ALA A 192 -3.88 -21.57 -15.66
CA ALA A 192 -2.47 -21.96 -15.66
C ALA A 192 -1.54 -20.88 -16.26
N SER A 193 -2.08 -19.92 -17.00
CA SER A 193 -1.37 -18.78 -17.57
C SER A 193 -1.60 -17.49 -16.77
N PHE A 194 -2.10 -17.59 -15.53
CA PHE A 194 -2.36 -16.42 -14.70
C PHE A 194 -1.06 -15.65 -14.44
N PRO A 195 -1.06 -14.30 -14.45
CA PRO A 195 0.18 -13.54 -14.28
C PRO A 195 0.82 -13.76 -12.91
N PRO A 196 2.15 -13.59 -12.79
CA PRO A 196 2.82 -13.42 -11.50
C PRO A 196 2.09 -12.39 -10.63
N THR A 197 1.76 -12.75 -9.39
CA THR A 197 0.81 -11.97 -8.59
C THR A 197 1.34 -11.64 -7.20
N VAL A 198 1.17 -10.39 -6.80
CA VAL A 198 1.28 -9.94 -5.40
C VAL A 198 -0.11 -9.79 -4.83
N PHE A 199 -0.34 -10.41 -3.67
CA PHE A 199 -1.52 -10.15 -2.86
C PHE A 199 -1.14 -9.28 -1.67
N VAL A 200 -1.92 -8.23 -1.42
CA VAL A 200 -1.82 -7.41 -0.21
C VAL A 200 -3.15 -7.47 0.52
N HIS A 201 -3.17 -7.83 1.79
CA HIS A 201 -4.40 -7.89 2.58
C HIS A 201 -4.20 -7.34 3.98
N MET A 202 -5.31 -7.21 4.69
CA MET A 202 -5.40 -6.65 6.02
C MET A 202 -6.05 -7.66 6.96
N PRO A 203 -5.48 -7.95 8.14
CA PRO A 203 -5.92 -9.06 8.99
C PRO A 203 -7.29 -8.85 9.62
N ARG A 204 -7.74 -7.60 9.82
CA ARG A 204 -9.08 -7.34 10.36
C ARG A 204 -10.17 -7.56 9.31
N ASP A 205 -9.82 -7.62 8.01
CA ASP A 205 -10.70 -8.15 6.96
C ASP A 205 -10.54 -9.69 6.86
N SER A 206 -11.05 -10.38 7.89
CA SER A 206 -10.86 -11.82 8.01
C SER A 206 -11.52 -12.63 6.89
N TYR A 207 -12.60 -12.10 6.28
CA TYR A 207 -13.31 -12.78 5.21
C TYR A 207 -12.44 -12.85 3.95
N THR A 208 -11.90 -11.71 3.52
CA THR A 208 -11.01 -11.63 2.36
C THR A 208 -9.72 -12.39 2.62
N ALA A 209 -9.11 -12.23 3.80
CA ALA A 209 -7.87 -12.93 4.14
C ALA A 209 -8.01 -14.46 4.02
N ARG A 210 -9.12 -15.05 4.47
CA ARG A 210 -9.38 -16.50 4.32
C ARG A 210 -9.51 -16.92 2.86
N ARG A 211 -10.22 -16.17 2.03
CA ARG A 211 -10.40 -16.51 0.61
C ARG A 211 -9.09 -16.41 -0.19
N LEU A 212 -8.29 -15.39 0.12
CA LEU A 212 -6.99 -15.15 -0.50
C LEU A 212 -6.00 -16.30 -0.25
N GLN A 213 -6.02 -16.92 0.92
CA GLN A 213 -5.18 -18.09 1.21
C GLN A 213 -5.38 -19.22 0.18
N SER A 214 -6.63 -19.48 -0.22
CA SER A 214 -6.91 -20.46 -1.29
C SER A 214 -6.36 -20.01 -2.65
N ASN A 215 -6.38 -18.72 -2.96
CA ASN A 215 -5.77 -18.22 -4.20
C ASN A 215 -4.24 -18.40 -4.20
N VAL A 216 -3.57 -18.02 -3.12
CA VAL A 216 -2.12 -18.17 -2.98
C VAL A 216 -1.70 -19.64 -3.07
N GLN A 217 -2.45 -20.55 -2.43
CA GLN A 217 -2.19 -21.98 -2.52
C GLN A 217 -2.37 -22.50 -3.95
N LYS A 218 -3.45 -22.11 -4.64
CA LYS A 218 -3.70 -22.52 -6.02
C LYS A 218 -2.60 -22.04 -6.98
N LEU A 219 -2.19 -20.77 -6.89
CA LEU A 219 -1.10 -20.25 -7.72
C LEU A 219 0.24 -20.96 -7.46
N LYS A 220 0.55 -21.27 -6.19
CA LYS A 220 1.75 -22.07 -5.85
C LYS A 220 1.70 -23.47 -6.47
N GLN A 221 0.54 -24.14 -6.43
CA GLN A 221 0.36 -25.47 -7.03
C GLN A 221 0.50 -25.44 -8.56
N GLN A 222 0.13 -24.32 -9.19
CA GLN A 222 0.30 -24.07 -10.62
C GLN A 222 1.72 -23.56 -10.97
N GLU A 223 2.64 -23.50 -9.99
CA GLU A 223 4.00 -22.98 -10.15
C GLU A 223 4.05 -21.51 -10.65
N ILE A 224 2.97 -20.77 -10.45
CA ILE A 224 2.87 -19.35 -10.79
C ILE A 224 3.51 -18.53 -9.66
N PRO A 225 4.48 -17.64 -9.96
CA PRO A 225 5.14 -16.84 -8.94
C PRO A 225 4.13 -15.97 -8.18
N VAL A 226 4.10 -16.12 -6.85
CA VAL A 226 3.20 -15.38 -5.97
C VAL A 226 3.91 -14.83 -4.73
N ARG A 227 3.49 -13.64 -4.30
CA ARG A 227 3.86 -13.02 -3.02
C ARG A 227 2.60 -12.63 -2.27
N GLU A 228 2.68 -12.70 -0.95
CA GLU A 228 1.61 -12.29 -0.04
C GLU A 228 2.22 -11.34 0.99
N TYR A 229 1.56 -10.20 1.18
CA TYR A 229 1.89 -9.23 2.21
C TYR A 229 0.65 -8.95 3.06
N GLN A 230 0.85 -8.85 4.37
CA GLN A 230 -0.19 -8.54 5.32
C GLN A 230 0.11 -7.20 5.97
N GLN A 231 -0.80 -6.24 5.81
CA GLN A 231 -0.75 -4.94 6.46
C GLN A 231 -1.34 -5.04 7.85
N SER A 232 -0.49 -5.06 8.88
CA SER A 232 -0.93 -5.03 10.28
C SER A 232 -1.44 -3.64 10.68
N PRO A 233 -2.22 -3.52 11.77
CA PRO A 233 -2.58 -2.23 12.35
C PRO A 233 -1.33 -1.37 12.58
N LEU A 234 -1.46 -0.07 12.31
CA LEU A 234 -0.38 0.89 12.49
C LEU A 234 -0.60 1.70 13.77
N PRO A 235 0.41 1.80 14.64
CA PRO A 235 0.32 2.71 15.77
C PRO A 235 0.37 4.16 15.26
N LEU A 236 -0.57 4.96 15.71
CA LEU A 236 -0.55 6.40 15.51
C LEU A 236 0.53 7.02 16.39
N SER A 237 1.15 8.08 15.87
CA SER A 237 2.13 8.90 16.57
C SER A 237 1.86 10.37 16.28
N ALA A 238 2.55 11.26 17.00
CA ALA A 238 2.47 12.70 16.77
C ALA A 238 2.72 13.11 15.31
N ARG A 239 3.47 12.32 14.53
CA ARG A 239 3.77 12.61 13.13
C ARG A 239 2.97 11.79 12.12
N PHE A 240 2.16 10.83 12.57
CA PHE A 240 1.52 9.84 11.70
C PHE A 240 0.81 10.48 10.51
N PHE A 241 0.02 11.53 10.74
CA PHE A 241 -0.72 12.22 9.70
C PHE A 241 0.19 13.05 8.80
N SER A 242 1.13 13.83 9.36
CA SER A 242 2.04 14.65 8.56
C SER A 242 3.07 13.85 7.75
N ASP A 243 3.38 12.62 8.19
CA ASP A 243 4.27 11.72 7.45
C ASP A 243 3.58 11.11 6.23
N ARG A 244 2.23 11.03 6.23
CA ARG A 244 1.42 10.42 5.17
C ARG A 244 0.69 11.42 4.28
N ILE A 245 0.33 12.59 4.83
CA ILE A 245 -0.45 13.62 4.15
C ILE A 245 0.47 14.83 3.93
N PRO A 246 1.04 15.03 2.73
CA PRO A 246 2.04 16.07 2.48
C PRO A 246 1.58 17.50 2.80
N SER A 247 0.29 17.78 2.63
CA SER A 247 -0.33 19.07 2.90
C SER A 247 -0.61 19.32 4.39
N LEU A 248 -0.50 18.30 5.24
CA LEU A 248 -0.85 18.40 6.66
C LEU A 248 0.37 18.78 7.50
N ALA A 249 0.31 19.95 8.14
CA ALA A 249 1.41 20.48 8.93
C ALA A 249 1.73 19.58 10.16
N PRO A 250 3.02 19.36 10.51
CA PRO A 250 3.40 18.55 11.67
C PRO A 250 2.74 18.97 12.99
N ALA A 251 2.55 20.27 13.21
CA ALA A 251 1.86 20.78 14.41
C ALA A 251 0.37 20.39 14.45
N LEU A 252 -0.31 20.32 13.29
CA LEU A 252 -1.68 19.83 13.22
C LEU A 252 -1.74 18.32 13.47
N SER A 253 -0.82 17.54 12.89
CA SER A 253 -0.69 16.09 13.15
C SER A 253 -0.54 15.81 14.65
N GLN A 254 0.30 16.57 15.34
CA GLN A 254 0.55 16.40 16.77
C GLN A 254 -0.71 16.71 17.61
N ARG A 255 -1.52 17.69 17.21
CA ARG A 255 -2.80 18.00 17.87
C ARG A 255 -3.87 16.94 17.59
N ILE A 256 -3.95 16.42 16.36
CA ILE A 256 -4.85 15.31 16.02
C ILE A 256 -4.52 14.09 16.89
N PHE A 257 -3.25 13.70 16.94
CA PHE A 257 -2.79 12.60 17.78
C PHE A 257 -3.18 12.81 19.25
N ALA A 258 -2.87 13.99 19.81
CA ALA A 258 -3.21 14.30 21.21
C ALA A 258 -4.73 14.28 21.48
N ALA A 259 -5.55 14.75 20.54
CA ALA A 259 -7.01 14.72 20.66
C ALA A 259 -7.55 13.28 20.67
N LEU A 260 -7.06 12.42 19.77
CA LEU A 260 -7.43 11.00 19.74
C LEU A 260 -6.99 10.26 21.00
N THR A 261 -5.78 10.52 21.50
CA THR A 261 -5.31 9.95 22.78
C THR A 261 -6.20 10.39 23.93
N LYS A 262 -6.49 11.70 24.05
CA LYS A 262 -7.31 12.25 25.14
C LYS A 262 -8.74 11.71 25.12
N ALA A 263 -9.29 11.45 23.93
CA ALA A 263 -10.61 10.90 23.74
C ALA A 263 -10.67 9.37 23.79
N ASP A 264 -9.57 8.72 24.19
CA ASP A 264 -9.49 7.27 24.35
C ASP A 264 -9.81 6.50 23.07
N TYR A 265 -9.27 6.92 21.92
CA TYR A 265 -9.37 6.18 20.65
C TYR A 265 -8.18 5.24 20.40
N LEU A 266 -7.10 5.41 21.19
CA LEU A 266 -5.82 4.73 20.98
C LEU A 266 -5.53 3.79 22.16
N THR A 267 -5.00 2.61 21.87
CA THR A 267 -4.44 1.70 22.88
C THR A 267 -3.18 2.32 23.52
N GLU A 268 -2.65 1.66 24.56
CA GLU A 268 -1.35 2.00 25.14
C GLU A 268 -0.20 1.96 24.11
N THR A 269 -0.31 1.13 23.08
CA THR A 269 0.67 1.03 21.99
C THR A 269 0.44 2.02 20.86
N GLY A 270 -0.62 2.86 20.94
CA GLY A 270 -0.96 3.88 19.95
C GLY A 270 -1.83 3.38 18.79
N GLU A 271 -2.27 2.12 18.81
CA GLU A 271 -3.14 1.57 17.76
C GLU A 271 -4.60 2.00 17.97
N LEU A 272 -5.36 2.13 16.88
CA LEU A 272 -6.81 2.29 16.98
C LEU A 272 -7.45 1.01 17.57
N HIS A 273 -8.24 1.17 18.62
CA HIS A 273 -9.02 0.06 19.22
C HIS A 273 -10.48 0.00 18.77
N THR A 274 -10.97 1.06 18.11
CA THR A 274 -12.29 1.12 17.49
C THR A 274 -12.17 1.42 15.99
N ASP A 275 -13.07 0.84 15.19
CA ASP A 275 -13.13 1.06 13.74
C ASP A 275 -13.43 2.54 13.40
N PRO A 276 -12.55 3.23 12.66
CA PRO A 276 -12.72 4.64 12.29
C PRO A 276 -13.92 4.88 11.34
N ARG A 277 -14.43 3.85 10.66
CA ARG A 277 -15.65 3.95 9.86
C ARG A 277 -16.93 3.89 10.70
N ARG A 278 -16.83 3.46 11.96
CA ARG A 278 -17.99 3.19 12.85
C ARG A 278 -17.92 3.95 14.17
N SER A 279 -17.13 5.01 14.22
CA SER A 279 -16.89 5.76 15.46
C SER A 279 -16.92 7.27 15.24
N GLU A 280 -17.04 7.99 16.34
CA GLU A 280 -17.31 9.44 16.38
C GLU A 280 -16.02 10.27 16.47
N TRP A 281 -14.90 9.76 15.94
CA TRP A 281 -13.61 10.46 16.02
C TRP A 281 -13.64 11.81 15.28
N ARG A 282 -14.49 11.93 14.25
CA ARG A 282 -14.67 13.15 13.46
C ARG A 282 -15.17 14.29 14.33
N GLN A 283 -16.24 14.04 15.10
CA GLN A 283 -16.83 15.02 16.01
C GLN A 283 -15.86 15.38 17.13
N VAL A 284 -15.08 14.40 17.61
CA VAL A 284 -14.01 14.64 18.59
C VAL A 284 -12.96 15.61 18.03
N LEU A 285 -12.47 15.36 16.81
CA LEU A 285 -11.47 16.22 16.19
C LEU A 285 -12.02 17.61 15.89
N GLN A 286 -13.22 17.71 15.32
CA GLN A 286 -13.87 18.99 14.99
C GLN A 286 -14.20 19.80 16.24
N GLY A 287 -14.53 19.15 17.36
CA GLY A 287 -14.76 19.80 18.65
C GLY A 287 -13.48 20.26 19.35
N ALA A 288 -12.36 19.56 19.14
CA ALA A 288 -11.09 19.84 19.79
C ALA A 288 -10.16 20.76 19.00
N ILE A 289 -10.27 20.79 17.67
CA ILE A 289 -9.33 21.45 16.75
C ILE A 289 -10.10 22.40 15.83
N PRO A 290 -10.07 23.73 16.09
CA PRO A 290 -10.80 24.72 15.29
C PRO A 290 -10.51 24.65 13.80
N GLU A 291 -9.27 24.35 13.40
CA GLU A 291 -8.87 24.26 11.98
C GLU A 291 -9.52 23.09 11.23
N LEU A 292 -10.07 22.09 11.93
CA LEU A 292 -10.74 20.94 11.31
C LEU A 292 -12.25 21.12 11.21
N LYS A 293 -12.82 22.20 11.78
CA LYS A 293 -14.27 22.39 11.86
C LYS A 293 -14.94 22.40 10.48
N ASP A 294 -14.29 23.00 9.49
CA ASP A 294 -14.79 23.12 8.12
C ASP A 294 -14.02 22.22 7.13
N VAL A 295 -13.17 21.32 7.65
CA VAL A 295 -12.43 20.36 6.83
C VAL A 295 -13.32 19.14 6.56
N ASN A 296 -13.34 18.70 5.29
CA ASN A 296 -14.00 17.45 4.93
C ASN A 296 -13.28 16.27 5.61
N LEU A 297 -14.00 15.59 6.51
CA LEU A 297 -13.55 14.36 7.16
C LEU A 297 -14.37 13.16 6.69
N GLU A 298 -15.18 13.27 5.65
CA GLU A 298 -15.99 12.16 5.16
C GLU A 298 -15.11 10.97 4.72
N ALA A 299 -15.69 9.77 4.80
CA ALA A 299 -15.05 8.57 4.27
C ALA A 299 -14.89 8.69 2.75
N ASP A 300 -13.89 8.00 2.19
CA ASP A 300 -13.61 7.91 0.75
C ASP A 300 -13.22 9.24 0.05
N GLU A 301 -13.30 10.38 0.74
CA GLU A 301 -12.93 11.72 0.21
C GLU A 301 -11.85 12.42 1.05
N SER A 302 -11.70 12.06 2.33
CA SER A 302 -10.79 12.74 3.25
C SER A 302 -9.47 11.99 3.41
N SER A 303 -8.35 12.70 3.21
CA SER A 303 -7.01 12.17 3.48
C SER A 303 -6.84 11.70 4.93
N ILE A 304 -7.47 12.35 5.91
CA ILE A 304 -7.40 11.94 7.32
C ILE A 304 -8.19 10.64 7.52
N SER A 305 -9.38 10.53 6.94
CA SER A 305 -10.19 9.30 7.01
C SER A 305 -9.47 8.11 6.41
N GLU A 306 -8.86 8.28 5.22
CA GLU A 306 -8.13 7.21 4.57
C GLU A 306 -6.99 6.70 5.44
N VAL A 307 -6.09 7.58 5.91
CA VAL A 307 -4.94 7.10 6.70
C VAL A 307 -5.35 6.51 8.05
N MET A 308 -6.50 6.92 8.61
CA MET A 308 -7.11 6.27 9.77
C MET A 308 -7.59 4.85 9.43
N ASN A 309 -8.23 4.65 8.28
CA ASN A 309 -8.67 3.33 7.81
C ASN A 309 -7.48 2.41 7.52
N VAL A 310 -6.39 2.94 6.93
CA VAL A 310 -5.13 2.21 6.74
C VAL A 310 -4.55 1.78 8.08
N ALA A 311 -4.52 2.68 9.07
CA ALA A 311 -4.04 2.37 10.41
C ALA A 311 -4.89 1.31 11.12
N TRP A 312 -6.21 1.33 10.87
CA TRP A 312 -7.11 0.31 11.37
C TRP A 312 -6.87 -1.05 10.73
N ALA A 313 -6.27 -1.12 9.54
CA ALA A 313 -5.97 -2.36 8.83
C ALA A 313 -7.22 -3.24 8.62
N SER A 314 -8.26 -2.66 8.03
CA SER A 314 -9.43 -3.38 7.53
C SER A 314 -9.90 -2.79 6.20
N HIS A 315 -9.81 -3.58 5.13
CA HIS A 315 -10.37 -3.31 3.81
C HIS A 315 -10.10 -1.88 3.29
N GLU A 316 -8.83 -1.47 3.29
CA GLU A 316 -8.39 -0.17 2.75
C GLU A 316 -7.21 -0.36 1.77
N ILE A 317 -7.17 0.45 0.70
CA ILE A 317 -6.02 0.49 -0.21
C ILE A 317 -4.77 0.91 0.57
N THR A 318 -3.59 0.42 0.16
CA THR A 318 -2.36 0.75 0.88
C THR A 318 -1.12 0.80 -0.01
N SER A 319 -0.26 1.76 0.28
CA SER A 319 1.05 1.97 -0.33
C SER A 319 2.19 1.29 0.44
N GLU A 320 1.94 0.70 1.61
CA GLU A 320 2.98 0.16 2.51
C GLU A 320 3.88 -0.89 1.85
N PHE A 321 3.31 -1.66 0.92
CA PHE A 321 4.01 -2.70 0.17
C PHE A 321 4.28 -2.32 -1.29
N ILE A 322 4.13 -1.05 -1.68
CA ILE A 322 4.31 -0.67 -3.09
C ILE A 322 5.75 -0.88 -3.55
N ALA A 323 6.74 -0.54 -2.73
CA ALA A 323 8.14 -0.73 -3.08
C ALA A 323 8.49 -2.23 -3.26
N GLN A 324 7.90 -3.09 -2.42
CA GLN A 324 8.03 -4.55 -2.47
C GLN A 324 7.37 -5.09 -3.75
N THR A 325 6.17 -4.59 -4.04
CA THR A 325 5.39 -4.95 -5.23
C THR A 325 6.14 -4.60 -6.52
N LEU A 326 6.65 -3.37 -6.63
CA LEU A 326 7.39 -2.94 -7.81
C LEU A 326 8.74 -3.68 -7.95
N ARG A 327 9.39 -4.06 -6.84
CA ARG A 327 10.57 -4.95 -6.88
C ARG A 327 10.22 -6.34 -7.39
N PHE A 328 9.06 -6.88 -7.02
CA PHE A 328 8.57 -8.15 -7.54
C PHE A 328 8.28 -8.05 -9.04
N PHE A 329 7.61 -7.00 -9.50
CA PHE A 329 7.35 -6.74 -10.92
C PHE A 329 8.63 -6.63 -11.75
N ASP A 330 9.68 -6.00 -11.21
CA ASP A 330 10.95 -5.86 -11.91
C ASP A 330 11.60 -7.21 -12.31
N LEU A 331 11.27 -8.31 -11.61
CA LEU A 331 11.74 -9.65 -11.96
C LEU A 331 11.20 -10.17 -13.30
N PHE A 332 10.18 -9.50 -13.85
CA PHE A 332 9.43 -9.95 -15.02
C PHE A 332 9.50 -8.97 -16.20
N LEU A 333 10.26 -7.87 -16.11
CA LEU A 333 10.35 -6.83 -17.16
C LEU A 333 10.85 -7.32 -18.53
N HIS A 334 11.58 -8.45 -18.56
CA HIS A 334 12.23 -8.97 -19.77
C HIS A 334 11.68 -10.33 -20.20
N ARG A 335 10.49 -10.71 -19.72
CA ARG A 335 9.85 -11.97 -20.10
C ARG A 335 9.01 -11.86 -21.35
#